data_AF-R5QHH1-F1
#
_entry.id   AF-R5QHH1-F1
#
_cell.length_a   1.000
_cell.length_b   1.000
_cell.length_c   1.000
_cell.angle_alpha   90.00
_cell.angle_beta   90.00
_cell.angle_gamma   90.00
#
_symmetry.space_group_name_H-M   'P 1'
#
loop_
_entity.id
_entity.type
_entity.pdbx_description
1 polymer ?
#
loop_
_entity_poly.entity_id
_entity_poly.type
_entity_poly.pdbx_seq_one_letter_code
_entity_poly.pdbx_strand_id
1 'polypeptide(L)'
;MYHSLIIDGKNTYDDFGLIPTSRPIINPSSPRYSYIEVPGMSGVLDVSDSLTGKMSYENRTGSIEFLVQNKKKWSDVYSELLAFMQGRFMRIVLEDDPLYYYEGRLHISSWKSNKNNSTITIDYDLSPFKYETKNAVNGYLISERNLSGNVYYYADESTKVLEMIAECENITGSGIKAYIDGSSYQCHEGINLLPTLQCDGSGSIRLNGTGKITVKYRKGRL
;
A
#
# COMPACT_ATOMS: atom_id res chain seq x y z
N MET A 1 -10.27 -8.70 -23.98
CA MET A 1 -10.14 -8.48 -22.53
C MET A 1 -9.65 -7.06 -22.37
N TYR A 2 -10.40 -6.20 -21.69
CA TYR A 2 -9.94 -4.84 -21.41
C TYR A 2 -8.99 -4.91 -20.21
N HIS A 3 -7.90 -4.15 -20.24
CA HIS A 3 -6.95 -4.07 -19.13
C HIS A 3 -7.27 -2.77 -18.38
N SER A 4 -8.24 -2.78 -17.48
CA SER A 4 -8.68 -1.58 -16.75
C SER A 4 -8.14 -1.53 -15.32
N LEU A 5 -8.45 -0.44 -14.61
CA LEU A 5 -8.11 -0.28 -13.20
C LEU A 5 -9.37 -0.19 -12.36
N ILE A 6 -9.32 -0.73 -11.16
CA ILE A 6 -10.36 -0.56 -10.15
C ILE A 6 -9.82 0.41 -9.10
N ILE A 7 -10.43 1.59 -9.01
CA ILE A 7 -10.08 2.65 -8.07
C ILE A 7 -11.19 2.72 -7.01
N ASP A 8 -10.88 2.43 -5.74
CA ASP A 8 -11.84 2.41 -4.63
C ASP A 8 -13.16 1.67 -4.95
N GLY A 9 -13.04 0.55 -5.68
CA GLY A 9 -14.17 -0.30 -6.07
C GLY A 9 -14.88 0.11 -7.35
N LYS A 10 -14.52 1.24 -7.99
CA LYS A 10 -15.04 1.65 -9.30
C LYS A 10 -14.07 1.28 -10.42
N ASN A 11 -14.57 0.64 -11.46
CA ASN A 11 -13.82 0.28 -12.64
C ASN A 11 -13.69 1.47 -13.60
N THR A 12 -12.47 1.78 -14.05
CA THR A 12 -12.21 2.90 -14.96
C THR A 12 -13.00 2.78 -16.27
N TYR A 13 -13.15 1.56 -16.80
CA TYR A 13 -13.90 1.31 -18.02
C TYR A 13 -15.42 1.30 -17.76
N ASP A 14 -15.90 0.46 -16.84
CA ASP A 14 -17.35 0.26 -16.67
C ASP A 14 -18.05 1.47 -16.05
N ASP A 15 -17.46 2.09 -15.02
CA ASP A 15 -18.09 3.22 -14.33
C ASP A 15 -17.84 4.55 -15.05
N PHE A 16 -16.59 4.79 -15.48
CA PHE A 16 -16.19 6.09 -16.02
C PHE A 16 -16.14 6.13 -17.55
N GLY A 17 -16.09 4.99 -18.25
CA GLY A 17 -15.92 4.94 -19.70
C GLY A 17 -14.50 5.29 -20.16
N LEU A 18 -13.50 5.05 -19.31
CA LEU A 18 -12.09 5.30 -19.57
C LEU A 18 -11.38 4.03 -20.03
N ILE A 19 -10.75 4.10 -21.20
CA ILE A 19 -9.99 3.00 -21.80
C ILE A 19 -8.50 3.36 -21.74
N PRO A 20 -7.66 2.62 -21.01
CA PRO A 20 -6.21 2.86 -21.03
C PRO A 20 -5.65 2.82 -22.45
N THR A 21 -4.79 3.79 -22.80
CA THR A 21 -4.15 3.83 -24.12
C THR A 21 -3.10 2.73 -24.29
N SER A 22 -2.59 2.22 -23.17
CA SER A 22 -1.67 1.09 -23.09
C SER A 22 -2.05 0.18 -21.92
N ARG A 23 -1.45 -1.01 -21.86
CA ARG A 23 -1.63 -1.91 -20.72
C ARG A 23 -1.14 -1.21 -19.45
N PRO A 24 -2.01 -1.00 -18.43
CA PRO A 24 -1.64 -0.25 -17.24
C PRO A 24 -0.61 -1.01 -16.41
N ILE A 25 0.48 -0.33 -16.10
CA ILE A 25 1.56 -0.83 -15.24
C ILE A 25 1.84 0.26 -14.22
N ILE A 26 1.94 -0.13 -12.94
CA ILE A 26 2.44 0.75 -11.90
C ILE A 26 3.96 0.62 -11.86
N ASN A 27 4.66 1.74 -12.04
CA ASN A 27 6.12 1.80 -11.99
C ASN A 27 6.67 1.20 -10.68
N PRO A 28 7.85 0.55 -10.73
CA PRO A 28 8.50 0.08 -9.52
C PRO A 28 8.85 1.25 -8.60
N SER A 29 8.87 0.97 -7.29
CA SER A 29 9.40 1.91 -6.31
C SER A 29 10.93 1.91 -6.35
N SER A 30 11.53 3.09 -6.23
CA SER A 30 12.99 3.25 -6.16
C SER A 30 13.49 3.10 -4.72
N PRO A 31 14.60 2.38 -4.49
CA PRO A 31 15.28 2.41 -3.19
C PRO A 31 15.70 3.84 -2.84
N ARG A 32 15.57 4.21 -1.56
CA ARG A 32 16.01 5.51 -1.04
C ARG A 32 17.45 5.38 -0.58
N TYR A 33 18.36 5.82 -1.43
CA TYR A 33 19.79 5.84 -1.12
C TYR A 33 20.20 7.06 -0.31
N SER A 34 21.14 6.89 0.61
CA SER A 34 21.77 7.96 1.37
C SER A 34 23.28 7.75 1.38
N TYR A 35 24.01 8.72 0.83
CA TYR A 35 25.47 8.67 0.69
C TYR A 35 26.11 9.81 1.47
N ILE A 36 27.26 9.54 2.09
CA ILE A 36 28.11 10.52 2.75
C ILE A 36 29.41 10.64 1.96
N GLU A 37 29.73 11.85 1.53
CA GLU A 37 31.03 12.18 0.94
C GLU A 37 32.03 12.53 2.06
N VAL A 38 33.15 11.82 2.10
CA VAL A 38 34.20 12.02 3.11
C VAL A 38 35.46 12.58 2.43
N PRO A 39 35.91 13.80 2.78
CA PRO A 39 37.13 14.38 2.20
C PRO A 39 38.35 13.45 2.39
N GLY A 40 39.07 13.21 1.30
CA GLY A 40 40.26 12.33 1.29
C GLY A 40 39.95 10.83 1.15
N MET A 41 38.68 10.43 1.14
CA MET A 41 38.27 9.06 0.80
C MET A 41 38.03 8.93 -0.71
N SER A 42 38.41 7.79 -1.30
CA SER A 42 37.98 7.45 -2.66
C SER A 42 36.60 6.81 -2.62
N GLY A 43 35.65 7.39 -3.34
CA GLY A 43 34.25 6.93 -3.37
C GLY A 43 33.38 7.55 -2.28
N VAL A 44 32.15 7.05 -2.17
CA VAL A 44 31.15 7.51 -1.19
C VAL A 44 30.87 6.43 -0.16
N LEU A 45 30.53 6.83 1.06
CA LEU A 45 30.05 5.91 2.08
C LEU A 45 28.54 5.76 1.94
N ASP A 46 28.07 4.53 1.67
CA ASP A 46 26.64 4.20 1.66
C ASP A 46 26.14 3.96 3.08
N VAL A 47 25.15 4.75 3.50
CA VAL A 47 24.48 4.65 4.81
C VAL A 47 22.98 4.41 4.69
N SER A 48 22.51 3.97 3.51
CA SER A 48 21.08 3.87 3.16
C SER A 48 20.28 2.98 4.11
N ASP A 49 20.89 1.93 4.64
CA ASP A 49 20.30 0.96 5.56
C ASP A 49 20.86 1.06 6.99
N SER A 50 21.83 1.95 7.25
CA SER A 50 22.60 1.94 8.50
C SER A 50 21.80 2.25 9.76
N LEU A 51 20.72 3.06 9.66
CA LEU A 51 19.90 3.43 10.82
C LEU A 51 18.87 2.36 11.21
N THR A 52 18.26 1.72 10.22
CA THR A 52 17.14 0.77 10.44
C THR A 52 17.53 -0.68 10.19
N GLY A 53 18.75 -0.91 9.69
CA GLY A 53 19.24 -2.20 9.21
C GLY A 53 18.59 -2.65 7.90
N LYS A 54 17.75 -1.82 7.27
CA LYS A 54 16.92 -2.19 6.12
C LYS A 54 16.74 -1.04 5.13
N MET A 55 16.55 -1.39 3.86
CA MET A 55 16.39 -0.43 2.79
C MET A 55 14.99 0.21 2.84
N SER A 56 14.94 1.54 2.77
CA SER A 56 13.68 2.27 2.59
C SER A 56 13.42 2.54 1.11
N TYR A 57 12.17 2.83 0.78
CA TYR A 57 11.70 2.90 -0.60
C TYR A 57 10.88 4.17 -0.81
N GLU A 58 11.07 4.82 -1.95
CA GLU A 58 10.29 5.98 -2.36
C GLU A 58 8.87 5.61 -2.79
N ASN A 59 7.97 6.57 -2.79
CA ASN A 59 6.65 6.35 -3.39
C ASN A 59 6.77 6.00 -4.88
N ARG A 60 5.83 5.21 -5.38
CA ARG A 60 5.68 4.93 -6.80
C ARG A 60 4.98 6.10 -7.46
N THR A 61 5.66 6.74 -8.39
CA THR A 61 5.10 7.84 -9.19
C THR A 61 5.04 7.46 -10.67
N GLY A 62 4.07 8.04 -11.36
CA GLY A 62 3.89 7.84 -12.79
C GLY A 62 2.51 8.28 -13.24
N SER A 63 2.18 7.93 -14.47
CA SER A 63 0.95 8.38 -15.11
C SER A 63 0.36 7.31 -16.02
N ILE A 64 -0.97 7.32 -16.13
CA ILE A 64 -1.71 6.45 -17.02
C ILE A 64 -2.63 7.34 -17.86
N GLU A 65 -2.52 7.21 -19.18
CA GLU A 65 -3.37 7.93 -20.12
C GLU A 65 -4.56 7.05 -20.53
N PHE A 66 -5.74 7.66 -20.57
CA PHE A 66 -6.98 7.01 -20.94
C PHE A 66 -7.67 7.76 -22.08
N LEU A 67 -8.23 7.01 -23.01
CA LEU A 67 -9.22 7.50 -23.97
C LEU A 67 -10.59 7.54 -23.31
N VAL A 68 -11.31 8.65 -23.50
CA VAL A 68 -12.68 8.78 -23.05
C VAL A 68 -13.61 8.24 -24.12
N GLN A 69 -14.51 7.34 -23.75
CA GLN A 69 -15.48 6.78 -24.68
C GLN A 69 -16.40 7.88 -25.24
N ASN A 70 -16.55 7.90 -26.57
CA ASN A 70 -17.22 8.95 -27.35
C ASN A 70 -18.72 9.17 -27.02
N LYS A 71 -19.30 8.36 -26.11
CA LYS A 71 -20.72 8.42 -25.72
C LYS A 71 -20.97 9.37 -24.54
N LYS A 72 -19.97 9.64 -23.70
CA LYS A 72 -20.13 10.54 -22.55
C LYS A 72 -19.67 11.95 -22.92
N LYS A 73 -20.39 12.97 -22.43
CA LYS A 73 -19.93 14.35 -22.54
C LYS A 73 -18.65 14.51 -21.75
N TRP A 74 -17.64 15.03 -22.42
CA TRP A 74 -16.32 15.35 -21.90
C TRP A 74 -16.34 16.03 -20.52
N SER A 75 -17.14 17.09 -20.37
CA SER A 75 -17.23 17.91 -19.16
C SER A 75 -17.69 17.10 -17.95
N ASP A 76 -18.63 16.19 -18.19
CA ASP A 76 -19.32 15.46 -17.13
C ASP A 76 -18.37 14.42 -16.55
N VAL A 77 -17.61 13.72 -17.40
CA VAL A 77 -16.57 12.77 -16.99
C VAL A 77 -15.47 13.47 -16.20
N TYR A 78 -15.01 14.63 -16.66
CA TYR A 78 -13.97 15.39 -15.95
C TYR A 78 -14.42 15.82 -14.56
N SER A 79 -15.61 16.41 -14.43
CA SER A 79 -16.17 16.82 -13.14
C SER A 79 -16.42 15.63 -12.21
N GLU A 80 -16.92 14.51 -12.75
CA GLU A 80 -17.12 13.28 -11.98
C GLU A 80 -15.80 12.73 -11.43
N LEU A 81 -14.76 12.66 -12.26
CA LEU A 81 -13.44 12.18 -11.85
C LEU A 81 -12.77 13.10 -10.83
N LEU A 82 -12.89 14.42 -10.98
CA LEU A 82 -12.40 15.38 -9.99
C LEU A 82 -13.11 15.20 -8.64
N ALA A 83 -14.44 15.11 -8.64
CA ALA A 83 -15.21 14.88 -7.42
C ALA A 83 -14.88 13.52 -6.78
N PHE A 84 -14.58 12.51 -7.60
CA PHE A 84 -14.26 11.17 -7.12
C PHE A 84 -12.85 11.06 -6.54
N MET A 85 -11.84 11.66 -7.19
CA MET A 85 -10.43 11.40 -6.90
C MET A 85 -9.70 12.52 -6.16
N GLN A 86 -10.06 13.78 -6.41
CA GLN A 86 -9.22 14.91 -6.02
C GLN A 86 -9.03 14.97 -4.49
N GLY A 87 -7.76 14.98 -4.06
CA GLY A 87 -7.40 15.12 -2.64
C GLY A 87 -7.62 13.88 -1.78
N ARG A 88 -8.12 12.77 -2.35
CA ARG A 88 -8.43 11.54 -1.61
C ARG A 88 -7.27 10.55 -1.65
N PHE A 89 -7.11 9.83 -0.55
CA PHE A 89 -6.25 8.65 -0.49
C PHE A 89 -7.09 7.44 -0.87
N MET A 90 -6.72 6.76 -1.96
CA MET A 90 -7.52 5.73 -2.62
C MET A 90 -6.70 4.49 -2.89
N ARG A 91 -7.39 3.38 -3.14
CA ARG A 91 -6.82 2.09 -3.52
C ARG A 91 -6.97 1.83 -5.00
N ILE A 92 -5.97 1.19 -5.57
CA ILE A 92 -5.91 0.84 -6.98
C ILE A 92 -5.64 -0.65 -7.10
N VAL A 93 -6.48 -1.37 -7.83
CA VAL A 93 -6.27 -2.75 -8.24
C VAL A 93 -6.14 -2.78 -9.75
N LEU A 94 -5.07 -3.38 -10.26
CA LEU A 94 -4.93 -3.65 -11.69
C LEU A 94 -5.73 -4.91 -12.00
N GLU A 95 -6.57 -4.91 -13.04
CA GLU A 95 -7.26 -6.13 -13.44
C GLU A 95 -6.29 -7.25 -13.87
N ASP A 96 -5.10 -6.89 -14.32
CA ASP A 96 -4.02 -7.82 -14.64
C ASP A 96 -3.31 -8.41 -13.41
N ASP A 97 -3.42 -7.77 -12.24
CA ASP A 97 -2.84 -8.24 -10.97
C ASP A 97 -3.87 -8.11 -9.83
N PRO A 98 -5.01 -8.82 -9.90
CA PRO A 98 -6.15 -8.63 -8.98
C PRO A 98 -5.87 -9.09 -7.56
N LEU A 99 -4.78 -9.83 -7.36
CA LEU A 99 -4.34 -10.33 -6.06
C LEU A 99 -3.68 -9.25 -5.21
N TYR A 100 -3.37 -8.09 -5.79
CA TYR A 100 -2.71 -7.00 -5.10
C TYR A 100 -3.43 -5.67 -5.32
N TYR A 101 -3.33 -4.81 -4.32
CA TYR A 101 -3.74 -3.42 -4.41
C TYR A 101 -2.59 -2.49 -4.04
N TYR A 102 -2.61 -1.31 -4.64
CA TYR A 102 -1.78 -0.17 -4.29
C TYR A 102 -2.65 0.85 -3.57
N GLU A 103 -2.04 1.73 -2.80
CA GLU A 103 -2.76 2.83 -2.14
C GLU A 103 -1.96 4.12 -2.22
N GLY A 104 -2.65 5.25 -2.31
CA GLY A 104 -1.99 6.53 -2.46
C GLY A 104 -2.94 7.61 -2.97
N ARG A 105 -2.36 8.64 -3.57
CA ARG A 105 -3.12 9.76 -4.12
C ARG A 105 -3.11 9.68 -5.65
N LEU A 106 -4.26 10.03 -6.22
CA LEU A 106 -4.44 10.19 -7.66
C LEU A 106 -4.82 11.62 -7.95
N HIS A 107 -4.37 12.14 -9.07
CA HIS A 107 -4.80 13.44 -9.56
C HIS A 107 -4.81 13.48 -11.08
N ILE A 108 -5.67 14.31 -11.65
CA ILE A 108 -5.74 14.50 -13.09
C ILE A 108 -4.67 15.52 -13.47
N SER A 109 -3.67 15.09 -14.22
CA SER A 109 -2.52 15.94 -14.60
C SER A 109 -2.71 16.62 -15.95
N SER A 110 -3.40 15.95 -16.87
CA SER A 110 -3.59 16.46 -18.22
C SER A 110 -4.94 16.08 -18.79
N TRP A 111 -5.50 17.00 -19.59
CA TRP A 111 -6.62 16.71 -20.45
C TRP A 111 -6.33 17.22 -21.85
N LYS A 112 -6.46 16.34 -22.85
CA LYS A 112 -6.35 16.70 -24.27
C LYS A 112 -7.64 16.34 -24.98
N SER A 113 -8.17 17.25 -25.78
CA SER A 113 -9.37 16.98 -26.58
C SER A 113 -9.16 17.44 -28.00
N ASN A 114 -9.26 16.49 -28.92
CA ASN A 114 -9.16 16.71 -30.36
C ASN A 114 -10.53 16.41 -31.02
N LYS A 115 -10.67 16.73 -32.31
CA LYS A 115 -11.92 16.47 -33.07
C LYS A 115 -12.38 15.01 -33.04
N ASN A 116 -11.44 14.06 -32.89
CA ASN A 116 -11.71 12.63 -33.01
C ASN A 116 -11.73 11.90 -31.67
N ASN A 117 -11.04 12.40 -30.66
CA ASN A 117 -10.89 11.74 -29.37
C ASN A 117 -10.53 12.73 -28.26
N SER A 118 -10.91 12.37 -27.03
CA SER A 118 -10.46 13.04 -25.81
C SER A 118 -9.61 12.05 -25.00
N THR A 119 -8.46 12.49 -24.52
CA THR A 119 -7.64 11.75 -23.57
C THR A 119 -7.55 12.48 -22.24
N ILE A 120 -7.50 11.69 -21.17
CA ILE A 120 -7.23 12.15 -19.80
C ILE A 120 -6.02 11.42 -19.28
N THR A 121 -5.14 12.13 -18.57
CA THR A 121 -3.99 11.55 -17.87
C THR A 121 -4.24 11.62 -16.37
N ILE A 122 -4.14 10.47 -15.72
CA ILE A 122 -4.20 10.35 -14.27
C ILE A 122 -2.79 10.05 -13.78
N ASP A 123 -2.25 10.95 -12.98
CA ASP A 123 -0.99 10.76 -12.29
C ASP A 123 -1.25 10.13 -10.92
N TYR A 124 -0.32 9.28 -10.50
CA TYR A 124 -0.39 8.57 -9.24
C TYR A 124 0.86 8.81 -8.40
N ASP A 125 0.64 8.88 -7.09
CA ASP A 125 1.66 8.91 -6.04
C ASP A 125 1.25 7.86 -4.99
N LEU A 126 1.81 6.66 -5.11
CA LEU A 126 1.41 5.47 -4.38
C LEU A 126 2.47 5.05 -3.38
N SER A 127 2.05 4.45 -2.27
CA SER A 127 2.94 3.83 -1.30
C SER A 127 3.88 2.80 -1.97
N PRO A 128 5.08 2.60 -1.41
CA PRO A 128 6.12 1.78 -2.04
C PRO A 128 5.73 0.31 -2.24
N PHE A 129 4.93 -0.26 -1.34
CA PHE A 129 4.53 -1.66 -1.37
C PHE A 129 3.13 -1.84 -1.94
N LYS A 130 2.92 -2.96 -2.63
CA LYS A 130 1.59 -3.46 -2.97
C LYS A 130 1.17 -4.52 -1.97
N TYR A 131 -0.09 -4.52 -1.59
CA TYR A 131 -0.63 -5.35 -0.52
C TYR A 131 -1.60 -6.39 -1.05
N GLU A 132 -1.67 -7.55 -0.39
CA GLU A 132 -2.55 -8.64 -0.80
C GLU A 132 -4.04 -8.27 -0.64
N THR A 133 -4.86 -8.63 -1.64
CA THR A 133 -6.33 -8.47 -1.59
C THR A 133 -7.05 -9.68 -1.01
N LYS A 134 -6.40 -10.86 -1.04
CA LYS A 134 -7.02 -12.14 -0.66
C LYS A 134 -7.51 -12.12 0.79
N ASN A 135 -8.80 -12.37 0.99
CA ASN A 135 -9.48 -12.36 2.31
C ASN A 135 -9.41 -11.02 3.06
N ALA A 136 -8.93 -9.95 2.42
CA ALA A 136 -8.79 -8.66 3.04
C ALA A 136 -10.15 -7.95 3.09
N VAL A 137 -10.56 -7.51 4.28
CA VAL A 137 -11.70 -6.62 4.48
C VAL A 137 -11.17 -5.20 4.54
N ASN A 138 -11.54 -4.36 3.57
CA ASN A 138 -10.99 -3.02 3.43
C ASN A 138 -9.46 -3.00 3.48
N GLY A 139 -8.79 -3.91 2.75
CA GLY A 139 -7.33 -3.96 2.64
C GLY A 139 -6.59 -4.57 3.84
N TYR A 140 -7.32 -5.07 4.85
CA TYR A 140 -6.71 -5.73 6.00
C TYR A 140 -7.27 -7.13 6.21
N LEU A 141 -6.38 -8.05 6.56
CA LEU A 141 -6.76 -9.31 7.20
C LEU A 141 -7.12 -9.01 8.66
N ILE A 142 -8.24 -9.58 9.11
CA ILE A 142 -8.74 -9.36 10.47
C ILE A 142 -8.70 -10.68 11.22
N SER A 143 -8.11 -10.67 12.42
CA SER A 143 -8.14 -11.80 13.35
C SER A 143 -8.54 -11.36 14.74
N GLU A 144 -9.70 -11.82 15.21
CA GLU A 144 -10.17 -11.59 16.58
C GLU A 144 -9.99 -12.85 17.42
N ARG A 145 -9.50 -12.69 18.66
CA ARG A 145 -9.30 -13.81 19.60
C ARG A 145 -9.18 -13.36 21.05
N ASN A 146 -9.47 -14.28 21.96
CA ASN A 146 -9.02 -14.19 23.35
C ASN A 146 -7.59 -14.77 23.43
N LEU A 147 -6.63 -13.92 23.75
CA LEU A 147 -5.23 -14.30 23.90
C LEU A 147 -5.02 -14.88 25.31
N SER A 148 -4.38 -16.05 25.38
CA SER A 148 -3.97 -16.71 26.63
C SER A 148 -2.59 -17.37 26.45
N GLY A 149 -1.68 -16.69 25.76
CA GLY A 149 -0.40 -17.25 25.33
C GLY A 149 0.18 -16.56 24.10
N ASN A 150 1.00 -17.29 23.32
CA ASN A 150 1.64 -16.77 22.12
C ASN A 150 0.74 -16.93 20.88
N VAL A 151 0.66 -15.87 20.08
CA VAL A 151 0.09 -15.90 18.73
C VAL A 151 1.10 -15.30 17.77
N TYR A 152 1.23 -15.91 16.60
CA TYR A 152 2.20 -15.53 15.59
C TYR A 152 1.50 -15.14 14.30
N TYR A 153 1.98 -14.05 13.68
CA TYR A 153 1.59 -13.60 12.36
C TYR A 153 2.82 -13.69 11.47
N TYR A 154 2.77 -14.59 10.47
CA TYR A 154 3.92 -14.93 9.65
C TYR A 154 3.95 -14.17 8.33
N ALA A 155 5.13 -13.68 7.98
CA ALA A 155 5.51 -13.26 6.64
C ALA A 155 6.17 -14.45 5.92
N ASP A 156 5.67 -14.75 4.71
CA ASP A 156 6.25 -15.79 3.84
C ASP A 156 7.40 -15.22 2.99
N GLU A 157 8.09 -16.09 2.24
CA GLU A 157 9.23 -15.72 1.38
C GLU A 157 8.93 -14.62 0.35
N SER A 158 7.65 -14.43 0.00
CA SER A 158 7.22 -13.41 -0.95
C SER A 158 6.82 -12.09 -0.29
N THR A 159 6.70 -12.07 1.04
CA THR A 159 6.32 -10.91 1.84
C THR A 159 7.56 -10.06 2.14
N LYS A 160 7.58 -8.81 1.67
CA LYS A 160 8.61 -7.82 2.06
C LYS A 160 8.22 -7.00 3.27
N VAL A 161 6.93 -6.78 3.50
CA VAL A 161 6.44 -6.03 4.66
C VAL A 161 5.23 -6.69 5.30
N LEU A 162 5.18 -6.68 6.63
CA LEU A 162 4.03 -7.03 7.43
C LEU A 162 3.71 -5.86 8.36
N GLU A 163 2.56 -5.24 8.11
CA GLU A 163 2.05 -4.12 8.90
C GLU A 163 0.91 -4.59 9.80
N MET A 164 0.86 -4.08 11.02
CA MET A 164 -0.09 -4.55 12.03
C MET A 164 -0.61 -3.42 12.93
N ILE A 165 -1.92 -3.44 13.15
CA ILE A 165 -2.62 -2.68 14.17
C ILE A 165 -3.26 -3.70 15.12
N ALA A 166 -3.00 -3.54 16.40
CA ALA A 166 -3.55 -4.38 17.47
C ALA A 166 -4.52 -3.55 18.32
N GLU A 167 -5.80 -3.91 18.28
CA GLU A 167 -6.81 -3.37 19.18
C GLU A 167 -6.99 -4.34 20.36
N CYS A 168 -6.66 -3.87 21.56
CA CYS A 168 -6.63 -4.70 22.76
C CYS A 168 -7.72 -4.26 23.74
N GLU A 169 -8.47 -5.23 24.27
CA GLU A 169 -9.58 -5.03 25.21
C GLU A 169 -9.42 -6.00 26.39
N ASN A 170 -9.89 -5.61 27.59
CA ASN A 170 -9.89 -6.47 28.77
C ASN A 170 -8.50 -7.05 29.08
N ILE A 171 -7.47 -6.20 28.98
CA ILE A 171 -6.09 -6.60 29.24
C ILE A 171 -5.93 -6.91 30.74
N THR A 172 -5.30 -8.04 31.07
CA THR A 172 -5.05 -8.45 32.46
C THR A 172 -3.58 -8.80 32.70
N GLY A 173 -3.16 -8.78 33.97
CA GLY A 173 -1.79 -9.15 34.37
C GLY A 173 -0.72 -8.18 33.86
N SER A 174 0.37 -8.70 33.30
CA SER A 174 1.49 -7.91 32.74
C SER A 174 1.19 -7.26 31.39
N GLY A 175 -0.05 -7.41 30.90
CA GLY A 175 -0.50 -6.88 29.63
C GLY A 175 -0.14 -7.74 28.42
N ILE A 176 -0.38 -7.18 27.23
CA ILE A 176 -0.01 -7.82 25.96
C ILE A 176 1.30 -7.19 25.49
N LYS A 177 2.25 -8.02 25.04
CA LYS A 177 3.51 -7.59 24.44
C LYS A 177 3.62 -8.10 23.01
N ALA A 178 4.02 -7.21 22.10
CA ALA A 178 4.41 -7.54 20.74
C ALA A 178 5.93 -7.73 20.66
N TYR A 179 6.39 -8.74 19.93
CA TYR A 179 7.80 -9.01 19.67
C TYR A 179 8.04 -8.96 18.16
N ILE A 180 8.95 -8.07 17.74
CA ILE A 180 9.23 -7.74 16.34
C ILE A 180 10.73 -7.50 16.21
N ASP A 181 11.41 -8.20 15.29
CA ASP A 181 12.86 -8.08 15.04
C ASP A 181 13.72 -8.10 16.32
N GLY A 182 13.44 -9.04 17.23
CA GLY A 182 14.16 -9.18 18.50
C GLY A 182 13.84 -8.14 19.57
N SER A 183 13.06 -7.11 19.24
CA SER A 183 12.60 -6.07 20.16
C SER A 183 11.21 -6.39 20.73
N SER A 184 10.89 -5.88 21.91
CA SER A 184 9.57 -6.03 22.54
C SER A 184 8.88 -4.70 22.78
N TYR A 185 7.59 -4.63 22.50
CA TYR A 185 6.74 -3.44 22.61
C TYR A 185 5.54 -3.77 23.49
N GLN A 186 5.27 -2.93 24.49
CA GLN A 186 4.09 -3.08 25.34
C GLN A 186 2.85 -2.56 24.60
N CYS A 187 1.81 -3.39 24.51
CA CYS A 187 0.50 -2.96 24.05
C CYS A 187 -0.32 -2.44 25.24
N HIS A 188 -1.06 -1.38 25.01
CA HIS A 188 -2.00 -0.76 25.93
C HIS A 188 -3.45 -1.06 25.52
N GLU A 189 -4.40 -0.79 26.40
CA GLU A 189 -5.82 -0.91 26.07
C GLU A 189 -6.20 0.08 24.96
N GLY A 190 -7.05 -0.36 24.03
CA GLY A 190 -7.38 0.37 22.81
C GLY A 190 -6.44 0.06 21.63
N ILE A 191 -6.25 1.04 20.75
CA ILE A 191 -5.58 0.87 19.46
C ILE A 191 -4.06 1.06 19.61
N ASN A 192 -3.30 0.05 19.19
CA ASN A 192 -1.85 0.07 19.16
C ASN A 192 -1.36 -0.07 17.71
N LEU A 193 -0.63 0.93 17.23
CA LEU A 193 0.11 0.83 15.97
C LEU A 193 1.45 0.16 16.25
N LEU A 194 1.68 -1.02 15.67
CA LEU A 194 2.93 -1.74 15.88
C LEU A 194 3.95 -1.37 14.80
N PRO A 195 5.27 -1.40 15.12
CA PRO A 195 6.31 -1.22 14.12
C PRO A 195 6.16 -2.20 12.95
N THR A 196 6.36 -1.70 11.72
CA THR A 196 6.34 -2.52 10.52
C THR A 196 7.48 -3.52 10.54
N LEU A 197 7.16 -4.80 10.36
CA LEU A 197 8.14 -5.83 10.12
C LEU A 197 8.52 -5.82 8.64
N GLN A 198 9.75 -5.45 8.31
CA GLN A 198 10.31 -5.68 6.98
C GLN A 198 11.00 -7.05 6.93
N CYS A 199 10.82 -7.83 5.87
CA CYS A 199 11.32 -9.20 5.80
C CYS A 199 12.25 -9.42 4.60
N ASP A 200 13.36 -10.12 4.85
CA ASP A 200 14.29 -10.63 3.83
C ASP A 200 14.26 -12.16 3.81
N GLY A 201 13.12 -12.72 3.39
CA GLY A 201 12.84 -14.15 3.43
C GLY A 201 11.62 -14.43 4.28
N SER A 202 11.80 -14.90 5.51
CA SER A 202 10.68 -15.17 6.42
C SER A 202 10.78 -14.38 7.71
N GLY A 203 9.63 -14.11 8.34
CA GLY A 203 9.57 -13.36 9.59
C GLY A 203 8.25 -13.56 10.31
N SER A 204 8.17 -13.11 11.57
CA SER A 204 6.90 -13.12 12.28
C SER A 204 6.80 -12.00 13.31
N ILE A 205 5.58 -11.49 13.49
CA ILE A 205 5.20 -10.69 14.65
C ILE A 205 4.56 -11.64 15.66
N ARG A 206 5.11 -11.70 16.87
CA ARG A 206 4.57 -12.51 17.97
C ARG A 206 3.89 -11.62 19.00
N LEU A 207 2.64 -11.93 19.32
CA LEU A 207 1.91 -11.32 20.43
C LEU A 207 1.83 -12.32 21.59
N ASN A 208 2.10 -11.86 22.82
CA ASN A 208 2.02 -12.67 24.02
C ASN A 208 1.31 -11.91 25.14
N GLY A 209 0.43 -12.58 25.87
CA GLY A 209 -0.26 -12.01 27.02
C GLY A 209 -1.63 -12.61 27.26
N THR A 210 -2.42 -11.94 28.10
CA THR A 210 -3.81 -12.32 28.39
C THR A 210 -4.75 -11.14 28.18
N GLY A 211 -5.78 -11.32 27.36
CA GLY A 211 -6.76 -10.29 27.02
C GLY A 211 -7.45 -10.58 25.68
N LYS A 212 -8.46 -9.79 25.33
CA LYS A 212 -9.11 -9.87 24.02
C LYS A 212 -8.35 -8.99 23.02
N ILE A 213 -8.13 -9.50 21.83
CA ILE A 213 -7.40 -8.78 20.78
C ILE A 213 -8.05 -8.94 19.41
N THR A 214 -8.18 -7.81 18.72
CA THR A 214 -8.53 -7.73 17.30
C THR A 214 -7.31 -7.20 16.54
N VAL A 215 -6.75 -8.02 15.67
CA VAL A 215 -5.58 -7.68 14.88
C VAL A 215 -6.00 -7.40 13.45
N LYS A 216 -5.67 -6.19 12.96
CA LYS A 216 -5.75 -5.83 11.54
C LYS A 216 -4.33 -5.83 10.99
N TYR A 217 -4.06 -6.70 10.03
CA TYR A 217 -2.73 -6.82 9.46
C TYR A 217 -2.78 -6.98 7.95
N ARG A 218 -1.69 -6.63 7.28
CA ARG A 218 -1.56 -6.79 5.84
C ARG A 218 -0.14 -7.14 5.47
N LYS A 219 -0.03 -7.95 4.41
CA LYS A 219 1.24 -8.37 3.83
C LYS A 219 1.46 -7.61 2.54
N GLY A 220 2.66 -7.09 2.36
CA GLY A 220 3.03 -6.35 1.18
C GLY A 220 4.32 -6.85 0.56
N ARG A 221 4.46 -6.59 -0.74
CA ARG A 221 5.67 -6.85 -1.53
C ARG A 221 5.96 -5.69 -2.48
N LEU A 222 7.09 -5.77 -3.19
CA LEU A 222 7.44 -4.85 -4.27
C LEU A 222 6.75 -5.25 -5.59
#